data_AF-A0A533ZC62-F1
#
_entry.id   AF-A0A533ZC62-F1
#
_cell.length_a   1.000
_cell.length_b   1.000
_cell.length_c   1.000
_cell.angle_alpha   90.00
_cell.angle_beta   90.00
_cell.angle_gamma   90.00
#
_symmetry.space_group_name_H-M   'P 1'
#
loop_
_entity.id
_entity.type
_entity.pdbx_description
1 polymer ?
#
loop_
_entity_poly.entity_id
_entity_poly.type
_entity_poly.pdbx_seq_one_letter_code
_entity_poly.pdbx_strand_id
1 'polypeptide(L)' 'MICSFWIAQALARLGRTAEAKEILAGVLTAANGLGLFSEHFLPATQTQCGNFPQAYSHVGLINAAFAVSPPWSEVL' A
#
# COMPACT_ATOMS: atom_id res chain seq x y z
N MET A 1 6.78 -1.54 -5.14
CA MET A 1 5.86 -1.38 -4.00
C MET A 1 5.11 -0.06 -4.03
N ILE A 2 5.81 1.09 -4.02
CA ILE A 2 5.19 2.43 -4.05
C ILE A 2 4.10 2.62 -5.14
N CYS A 3 4.33 2.16 -6.37
CA CYS A 3 3.35 2.35 -7.45
C CYS A 3 1.99 1.70 -7.15
N SER A 4 1.99 0.53 -6.52
CA SER A 4 0.76 -0.16 -6.14
C SER A 4 0.00 0.61 -5.06
N PHE A 5 0.70 1.23 -4.11
CA PHE A 5 0.10 2.12 -3.12
C PHE A 5 -0.46 3.40 -3.77
N TRP A 6 0.23 3.97 -4.77
CA TRP A 6 -0.30 5.11 -5.53
C TRP A 6 -1.59 4.77 -6.27
N ILE A 7 -1.71 3.56 -6.83
CA ILE A 7 -2.94 3.11 -7.47
C ILE A 7 -4.08 3.04 -6.44
N ALA A 8 -3.86 2.42 -5.28
CA ALA A 8 -4.86 2.38 -4.21
C ALA A 8 -5.27 3.79 -3.77
N GLN A 9 -4.30 4.69 -3.58
CA GLN A 9 -4.57 6.09 -3.24
C GLN A 9 -5.40 6.80 -4.31
N ALA A 10 -5.05 6.63 -5.59
CA ALA A 10 -5.75 7.26 -6.70
C ALA A 10 -7.20 6.77 -6.80
N LEU A 11 -7.42 5.46 -6.68
CA LEU A 11 -8.78 4.88 -6.69
C LEU A 11 -9.62 5.41 -5.53
N ALA A 12 -9.06 5.49 -4.32
CA ALA A 12 -9.74 6.06 -3.18
C ALA A 12 -10.15 7.52 -3.43
N ARG A 13 -9.25 8.34 -4.00
CA ARG A 13 -9.54 9.74 -4.37
C ARG A 13 -10.60 9.89 -5.46
N LEU A 14 -10.77 8.87 -6.31
CA LEU A 14 -11.83 8.81 -7.33
C LEU A 14 -13.17 8.29 -6.77
N GLY A 15 -13.29 8.05 -5.46
CA GLY A 15 -14.47 7.46 -4.84
C GLY A 15 -14.61 5.95 -5.05
N ARG A 16 -13.63 5.29 -5.70
CA ARG A 16 -13.58 3.84 -5.91
C ARG A 16 -12.98 3.13 -4.69
N THR A 17 -13.52 3.41 -3.51
CA THR A 17 -12.94 3.00 -2.23
C THR A 17 -12.92 1.49 -2.01
N ALA A 18 -13.91 0.75 -2.51
CA ALA A 18 -13.95 -0.71 -2.38
C ALA A 18 -12.76 -1.36 -3.09
N GLU A 19 -12.53 -0.99 -4.35
CA GLU A 19 -11.42 -1.49 -5.17
C GLU A 19 -10.06 -1.02 -4.64
N ALA A 20 -9.99 0.21 -4.12
CA ALA A 20 -8.79 0.71 -3.44
C ALA A 20 -8.41 -0.17 -2.22
N LYS A 21 -9.41 -0.60 -1.43
CA LYS A 21 -9.21 -1.50 -0.29
C LYS A 21 -8.76 -2.89 -0.73
N GLU A 22 -9.31 -3.43 -1.81
CA GLU A 22 -8.89 -4.72 -2.37
C GLU A 22 -7.43 -4.70 -2.82
N ILE A 23 -7.02 -3.67 -3.57
CA ILE A 23 -5.63 -3.51 -4.00
C ILE A 23 -4.71 -3.35 -2.79
N LEU A 24 -5.07 -2.48 -1.83
CA LEU A 24 -4.25 -2.27 -0.65
C LEU A 24 -4.07 -3.57 0.15
N ALA A 25 -5.16 -4.31 0.39
CA ALA A 25 -5.11 -5.59 1.10
C ALA A 25 -4.20 -6.60 0.39
N GLY A 26 -4.27 -6.68 -0.95
CA GLY A 26 -3.38 -7.54 -1.74
C GLY A 26 -1.91 -7.15 -1.61
N VAL A 27 -1.60 -5.86 -1.71
CA VAL A 27 -0.22 -5.35 -1.62
C VAL A 27 0.37 -5.55 -0.22
N LEU A 28 -0.44 -5.45 0.83
CA LEU A 28 0.01 -5.68 2.21
C LEU A 28 0.52 -7.11 2.45
N THR A 29 0.07 -8.10 1.67
CA THR A 29 0.56 -9.48 1.77
C THR A 29 2.04 -9.63 1.39
N ALA A 30 2.61 -8.66 0.68
CA ALA A 30 4.02 -8.65 0.30
C ALA A 30 4.96 -8.19 1.44
N ALA A 31 4.43 -7.75 2.57
CA ALA A 31 5.24 -7.36 3.72
C ALA A 31 6.02 -8.56 4.27
N ASN A 32 7.24 -8.33 4.76
CA ASN A 32 7.98 -9.38 5.45
C ASN A 32 7.45 -9.57 6.89
N GLY A 33 8.05 -10.49 7.65
CA GLY A 33 7.66 -10.75 9.04
C GLY A 33 7.80 -9.55 10.00
N LEU A 34 8.46 -8.47 9.59
CA LEU A 34 8.57 -7.21 10.34
C LEU A 34 7.58 -6.14 9.86
N GLY A 35 6.75 -6.43 8.85
CA GLY A 35 5.86 -5.46 8.24
C GLY A 35 6.56 -4.50 7.27
N LEU A 36 7.79 -4.78 6.85
CA LEU A 36 8.60 -3.89 6.03
C LEU A 36 8.58 -4.26 4.55
N PHE A 37 8.79 -3.23 3.72
CA PHE A 37 8.80 -3.31 2.26
C PHE A 37 10.12 -2.84 1.65
N SER A 38 10.56 -3.54 0.60
CA SER A 38 11.61 -3.13 -0.32
C SER A 38 11.06 -2.28 -1.46
N GLU A 39 11.96 -1.79 -2.31
CA GLU A 39 11.62 -1.02 -3.51
C GLU A 39 10.69 -1.80 -4.46
N HIS A 40 11.08 -3.03 -4.75
CA HIS A 40 10.41 -3.92 -5.69
C HIS A 40 9.98 -5.21 -5.00
N PHE A 41 8.89 -5.78 -5.49
CA PHE A 41 8.42 -7.12 -5.13
C PHE A 41 8.22 -7.89 -6.41
N LEU A 42 8.77 -9.10 -6.47
CA LEU A 42 8.66 -10.02 -7.59
C LEU A 42 7.52 -11.00 -7.31
N PRO A 43 6.36 -10.89 -7.98
CA PRO A 43 5.20 -11.74 -7.67
C PRO A 43 5.45 -13.22 -7.98
N ALA A 44 6.22 -13.53 -9.03
CA ALA A 44 6.51 -14.90 -9.45
C ALA A 44 7.26 -15.72 -8.40
N THR A 45 8.09 -15.08 -7.59
CA THR A 45 8.92 -15.73 -6.57
C THR A 45 8.61 -15.24 -5.16
N GLN A 46 7.61 -14.39 -5.01
CA GLN A 46 7.25 -13.70 -3.76
C GLN A 46 8.45 -13.08 -3.04
N THR A 47 9.36 -12.48 -3.81
CA THR A 47 10.65 -12.00 -3.29
C THR A 47 10.68 -10.48 -3.25
N GLN A 48 11.11 -9.92 -2.12
CA GLN A 48 11.44 -8.50 -1.99
C GLN A 48 12.86 -8.24 -2.52
N CYS A 49 13.02 -7.23 -3.38
CA CYS A 49 14.32 -6.88 -3.97
C CYS A 49 14.52 -5.36 -4.09
N GLY A 50 15.78 -4.98 -4.32
CA GLY A 50 16.21 -3.58 -4.34
C GLY A 50 16.49 -3.05 -2.92
N ASN A 51 16.41 -1.73 -2.77
CA ASN A 51 16.66 -1.06 -1.49
C ASN A 51 15.73 -1.59 -0.39
N PHE A 52 16.27 -1.85 0.80
CA PHE A 52 15.52 -2.37 1.94
C PHE A 52 16.08 -1.87 3.29
N PRO A 53 15.24 -1.39 4.24
CA PRO A 53 13.83 -1.03 4.05
C PRO A 53 13.71 0.22 3.18
N GLN A 54 12.71 0.26 2.28
CA GLN A 54 12.59 1.34 1.32
C GLN A 54 11.65 2.44 1.82
N ALA A 55 12.19 3.61 2.16
CA ALA A 55 11.43 4.71 2.77
C ALA A 55 10.19 5.13 1.95
N TYR A 56 10.32 5.31 0.63
CA TYR A 56 9.22 5.77 -0.21
C TYR A 56 8.05 4.79 -0.29
N SER A 57 8.30 3.48 -0.19
CA SER A 57 7.26 2.45 -0.21
C SER A 57 6.44 2.51 1.07
N HIS A 58 7.09 2.82 2.21
CA HIS A 58 6.38 3.07 3.46
C HIS A 58 5.63 4.40 3.43
N VAL A 59 6.18 5.46 2.81
CA VAL A 59 5.43 6.71 2.57
C VAL A 59 4.20 6.46 1.68
N GLY A 60 4.36 5.66 0.62
CA GLY A 60 3.26 5.22 -0.24
C GLY A 60 2.18 4.49 0.54
N LEU A 61 2.57 3.53 1.39
CA LEU A 61 1.66 2.80 2.27
C LEU A 61 0.86 3.76 3.17
N ILE A 62 1.53 4.66 3.89
CA ILE A 62 0.88 5.62 4.79
C ILE A 62 -0.16 6.43 4.00
N ASN A 63 0.25 6.99 2.86
CA ASN A 63 -0.62 7.80 2.02
C ASN A 63 -1.84 7.03 1.48
N ALA A 64 -1.66 5.77 1.06
CA ALA A 64 -2.75 4.92 0.62
C ALA A 64 -3.69 4.57 1.77
N ALA A 65 -3.15 4.21 2.94
CA ALA A 65 -3.92 3.89 4.14
C ALA A 65 -4.80 5.07 4.59
N PHE A 66 -4.25 6.29 4.63
CA PHE A 66 -5.03 7.49 4.93
C PHE A 66 -6.13 7.75 3.90
N ALA A 67 -5.85 7.53 2.61
CA ALA A 67 -6.83 7.76 1.56
C ALA A 67 -8.01 6.76 1.58
N VAL A 68 -7.77 5.50 1.96
CA VAL A 68 -8.83 4.46 2.05
C VAL A 68 -9.57 4.45 3.38
N SER A 69 -9.02 5.13 4.39
CA SER A 69 -9.62 5.19 5.73
C SER A 69 -10.79 6.15 5.74
N PRO A 70 -11.84 5.86 6.53
CA PRO A 70 -12.89 6.85 6.79
C PRO A 70 -12.28 8.11 7.43
N PRO A 71 -12.84 9.30 7.16
CA PRO A 71 -12.42 10.51 7.85
C PRO A 71 -12.69 10.40 9.34
N TRP A 72 -11.89 11.10 10.15
CA TRP A 72 -12.02 11.07 11.61
C TRP A 72 -13.41 11.45 12.13
N SER A 73 -14.14 12.31 11.40
CA SER A 73 -15.51 12.69 11.71
C SER A 73 -16.53 11.56 11.60
N GLU A 74 -16.19 10.46 10.93
CA GLU A 74 -17.04 9.26 10.86
C GLU A 74 -16.65 8.20 11.90
N VAL A 75 -15.49 8.35 12.56
CA VAL A 75 -14.94 7.38 13.52
C VAL A 75 -15.14 7.84 14.97
N LEU A 76 -15.09 9.15 15.21
CA LEU A 76 -15.32 9.80 16.50
C LEU A 76 -16.74 10.35 16.58
#